data_AF-A0A2E3FL77-F1
#
_entry.id   AF-A0A2E3FL77-F1
#
_cell.length_a   1.000
_cell.length_b   1.000
_cell.length_c   1.000
_cell.angle_alpha   90.00
_cell.angle_beta   90.00
_cell.angle_gamma   90.00
#
_symmetry.space_group_name_H-M   'P 1'
#
loop_
_entity.id
_entity.type
_entity.pdbx_description
1 polymer ?
#
loop_
_entity_poly.entity_id
_entity_poly.type
_entity_poly.pdbx_seq_one_letter_code
_entity_poly.pdbx_strand_id
1 'polypeptide(L)'
;MASGHQACALFTGTCSGHGRGNGVTWQPGPGGGFVSPCPHAPLQETIVHKRVPFVNSFATWPPHPQRPRNPQSGGNDPFNRTVIVNDLIPIIDQDDLITHPTRTRFTTISIGFKCLTVRSTPAWHCTTGVGGNGREPSVGHNRRLFATCKTVFIEGKRAGRFADPFGNNTVPFDCLSVVSGSSPNVFIGS
;
A
#
# COMPACT_ATOMS: atom_id res chain seq x y z
N MET A 1 -6.39 16.00 -13.26
CA MET A 1 -6.40 16.31 -11.82
C MET A 1 -7.38 17.45 -11.62
N ALA A 2 -8.33 17.32 -10.68
CA ALA A 2 -9.36 18.32 -10.47
C ALA A 2 -8.74 19.66 -10.05
N SER A 3 -8.94 20.70 -10.87
CA SER A 3 -8.66 22.09 -10.51
C SER A 3 -9.77 22.55 -9.57
N GLY A 4 -9.49 22.61 -8.27
CA GLY A 4 -10.47 23.03 -7.27
C GLY A 4 -9.93 22.88 -5.86
N HIS A 5 -10.59 23.54 -4.92
CA HIS A 5 -10.33 23.37 -3.50
C HIS A 5 -10.65 21.93 -3.10
N GLN A 6 -9.73 21.28 -2.39
CA GLN A 6 -9.89 19.92 -1.88
C GLN A 6 -9.78 19.92 -0.36
N ALA A 7 -10.56 19.09 0.32
CA ALA A 7 -10.52 18.99 1.78
C ALA A 7 -9.10 18.66 2.27
N CYS A 8 -8.68 19.31 3.36
CA CYS A 8 -7.37 19.06 4.01
C CYS A 8 -7.26 17.59 4.45
N ALA A 9 -6.15 16.92 4.12
CA ALA A 9 -5.90 15.55 4.54
C ALA A 9 -5.64 15.49 6.06
N LEU A 10 -6.33 14.59 6.77
CA LEU A 10 -6.21 14.44 8.22
C LEU A 10 -5.89 12.97 8.58
N PHE A 11 -5.17 12.75 9.68
CA PHE A 11 -4.94 11.41 10.25
C PHE A 11 -6.21 10.84 10.92
N THR A 12 -7.29 10.73 10.15
CA THR A 12 -8.59 10.22 10.57
C THR A 12 -9.17 9.26 9.53
N GLY A 13 -10.16 8.46 9.92
CA GLY A 13 -10.83 7.51 9.04
C GLY A 13 -9.88 6.51 8.38
N THR A 14 -10.13 6.22 7.11
CA THR A 14 -9.37 5.27 6.29
C THR A 14 -8.83 5.94 5.03
N CYS A 15 -7.88 5.28 4.37
CA CYS A 15 -7.59 5.53 2.95
C CYS A 15 -8.67 4.89 2.05
N SER A 16 -8.60 5.15 0.74
CA SER A 16 -9.57 4.62 -0.24
C SER A 16 -9.56 3.09 -0.35
N GLY A 17 -8.50 2.42 0.09
CA GLY A 17 -8.21 1.06 -0.37
C GLY A 17 -7.76 1.04 -1.84
N HIS A 18 -7.43 -0.15 -2.33
CA HIS A 18 -7.24 -0.44 -3.76
C HIS A 18 -7.38 -1.94 -4.03
N GLY A 19 -7.24 -2.35 -5.29
CA GLY A 19 -7.36 -3.75 -5.72
C GLY A 19 -8.70 -4.06 -6.38
N ARG A 20 -8.73 -5.15 -7.15
CA ARG A 20 -9.91 -5.61 -7.91
C ARG A 20 -10.47 -6.95 -7.43
N GLY A 21 -9.74 -7.68 -6.59
CA GLY A 21 -10.29 -8.76 -5.78
C GLY A 21 -10.82 -9.99 -6.48
N ASN A 22 -10.05 -10.53 -7.42
CA ASN A 22 -10.51 -11.69 -8.20
C ASN A 22 -10.00 -13.04 -7.67
N GLY A 23 -9.02 -13.05 -6.76
CA GLY A 23 -8.28 -14.28 -6.47
C GLY A 23 -7.54 -14.78 -7.71
N VAL A 24 -6.50 -15.60 -7.54
CA VAL A 24 -5.79 -16.13 -8.71
C VAL A 24 -5.01 -17.39 -8.40
N THR A 25 -4.95 -18.29 -9.38
CA THR A 25 -3.87 -19.27 -9.47
C THR A 25 -2.61 -18.53 -9.93
N TRP A 26 -1.78 -18.11 -8.99
CA TRP A 26 -0.58 -17.33 -9.27
C TRP A 26 0.41 -18.09 -10.14
N GLN A 27 0.67 -19.36 -9.85
CA GLN A 27 1.47 -20.25 -10.69
C GLN A 27 0.72 -21.57 -10.84
N PRO A 28 0.42 -22.05 -12.06
CA PRO A 28 1.00 -21.66 -13.35
C PRO A 28 0.39 -20.41 -14.05
N GLY A 29 -0.30 -19.52 -13.33
CA GLY A 29 -0.90 -18.29 -13.91
C GLY A 29 0.05 -17.07 -13.95
N PRO A 30 -0.36 -15.88 -13.46
CA PRO A 30 0.38 -14.62 -13.67
C PRO A 30 1.84 -14.57 -13.15
N GLY A 31 2.17 -15.43 -12.20
CA GLY A 31 3.52 -15.64 -11.67
C GLY A 31 4.40 -16.54 -12.54
N GLY A 32 3.91 -17.09 -13.65
CA GLY A 32 4.66 -17.97 -14.56
C GLY A 32 4.28 -19.43 -14.40
N GLY A 33 5.17 -20.36 -14.75
CA GLY A 33 4.90 -21.81 -14.73
C GLY A 33 4.77 -22.42 -13.32
N PHE A 34 4.61 -23.74 -13.25
CA PHE A 34 4.52 -24.47 -11.98
C PHE A 34 5.73 -24.22 -11.08
N VAL A 35 5.47 -24.20 -9.76
CA VAL A 35 6.51 -24.03 -8.74
C VAL A 35 7.32 -25.33 -8.62
N SER A 36 8.63 -25.21 -8.46
CA SER A 36 9.53 -26.32 -8.12
C SER A 36 10.15 -26.07 -6.74
N PRO A 37 10.36 -27.12 -5.90
CA PRO A 37 10.09 -28.56 -6.14
C PRO A 37 8.62 -28.96 -5.94
N CYS A 38 8.28 -30.24 -6.13
CA CYS A 38 6.99 -30.81 -5.74
C CYS A 38 7.19 -31.83 -4.60
N PRO A 39 6.55 -31.65 -3.41
CA PRO A 39 5.72 -30.51 -3.02
C PRO A 39 6.55 -29.24 -2.76
N HIS A 40 5.99 -28.07 -3.03
CA HIS A 40 6.57 -26.79 -2.61
C HIS A 40 5.97 -26.28 -1.29
N ALA A 41 6.72 -25.45 -0.57
CA ALA A 41 6.23 -24.69 0.57
C ALA A 41 5.42 -23.46 0.10
N PRO A 42 4.44 -22.95 0.89
CA PRO A 42 3.67 -21.75 0.53
C PRO A 42 4.52 -20.49 0.30
N LEU A 43 5.71 -20.43 0.89
CA LEU A 43 6.65 -19.31 0.76
C LEU A 43 7.90 -19.70 -0.05
N GLN A 44 7.81 -20.71 -0.91
CA GLN A 44 8.94 -21.15 -1.74
C GLN A 44 9.52 -19.97 -2.53
N GLU A 45 10.85 -19.84 -2.53
CA GLU A 45 11.54 -18.70 -3.17
C GLU A 45 11.43 -18.70 -4.69
N THR A 46 11.15 -19.84 -5.31
CA THR A 46 10.88 -19.96 -6.75
C THR A 46 9.51 -19.38 -7.15
N ILE A 47 8.66 -19.01 -6.18
CA ILE A 47 7.42 -18.29 -6.45
C ILE A 47 7.77 -16.89 -6.94
N VAL A 48 7.46 -16.55 -8.18
CA VAL A 48 7.82 -15.24 -8.75
C VAL A 48 7.00 -14.14 -8.09
N HIS A 49 7.61 -13.02 -7.71
CA HIS A 49 6.89 -11.86 -7.22
C HIS A 49 6.72 -10.79 -8.32
N LYS A 50 5.65 -9.99 -8.25
CA LYS A 50 5.38 -8.88 -9.17
C LYS A 50 5.02 -7.62 -8.39
N ARG A 51 5.15 -6.44 -9.02
CA ARG A 51 4.90 -5.15 -8.37
C ARG A 51 3.43 -4.93 -8.03
N VAL A 52 3.14 -4.11 -7.00
CA VAL A 52 1.76 -3.83 -6.56
C VAL A 52 0.82 -3.44 -7.71
N PRO A 53 1.18 -2.56 -8.68
CA PRO A 53 0.26 -2.24 -9.78
C PRO A 53 -0.19 -3.42 -10.62
N PHE A 54 0.63 -4.45 -10.76
CA PHE A 54 0.26 -5.69 -11.45
C PHE A 54 -0.63 -6.56 -10.55
N VAL A 55 -0.21 -6.77 -9.30
CA VAL A 55 -0.93 -7.57 -8.30
C VAL A 55 -2.31 -6.96 -7.97
N ASN A 56 -2.48 -5.65 -8.17
CA ASN A 56 -3.73 -4.90 -8.04
C ASN A 56 -4.92 -5.49 -8.80
N SER A 57 -4.66 -6.22 -9.88
CA SER A 57 -5.71 -6.89 -10.67
C SER A 57 -6.27 -8.14 -10.00
N PHE A 58 -5.56 -8.71 -9.03
CA PHE A 58 -5.83 -10.03 -8.45
C PHE A 58 -6.07 -9.99 -6.94
N ALA A 59 -5.35 -9.12 -6.23
CA ALA A 59 -5.53 -8.91 -4.79
C ALA A 59 -6.45 -7.74 -4.47
N THR A 60 -6.96 -7.76 -3.25
CA THR A 60 -7.71 -6.65 -2.64
C THR A 60 -6.95 -6.11 -1.44
N TRP A 61 -6.96 -4.79 -1.33
CA TRP A 61 -6.52 -4.01 -0.19
C TRP A 61 -7.68 -3.13 0.27
N PRO A 62 -8.49 -3.60 1.22
CA PRO A 62 -9.61 -2.82 1.73
C PRO A 62 -9.15 -1.46 2.29
N PRO A 63 -10.06 -0.48 2.42
CA PRO A 63 -9.82 0.75 3.17
C PRO A 63 -9.12 0.45 4.51
N HIS A 64 -7.98 1.09 4.76
CA HIS A 64 -7.14 0.84 5.92
C HIS A 64 -6.89 2.13 6.70
N PRO A 65 -6.80 2.11 8.04
CA PRO A 65 -6.68 3.32 8.84
C PRO A 65 -5.57 4.25 8.36
N GLN A 66 -5.91 5.53 8.30
CA GLN A 66 -5.02 6.59 7.84
C GLN A 66 -4.31 7.18 9.06
N ARG A 67 -3.48 6.36 9.70
CA ARG A 67 -2.76 6.69 10.94
C ARG A 67 -1.27 6.89 10.66
N PRO A 68 -0.59 7.77 11.40
CA PRO A 68 0.83 7.97 11.23
C PRO A 68 1.60 6.71 11.61
N ARG A 69 2.71 6.47 10.91
CA ARG A 69 3.61 5.38 11.26
C ARG A 69 4.37 5.75 12.52
N ASN A 70 4.42 4.83 13.47
CA ASN A 70 5.18 4.98 14.70
C ASN A 70 6.69 5.21 14.35
N PRO A 71 7.35 6.26 14.86
CA PRO A 71 8.77 6.54 14.59
C PRO A 71 9.72 5.39 14.92
N GLN A 72 9.46 4.66 16.01
CA GLN A 72 10.19 3.47 16.43
C GLN A 72 10.07 2.31 15.42
N SER A 73 9.08 2.35 14.54
CA SER A 73 8.88 1.40 13.42
C SER A 73 9.35 1.96 12.06
N GLY A 74 10.15 3.03 12.06
CA GLY A 74 10.73 3.63 10.86
C GLY A 74 9.81 4.63 10.13
N GLY A 75 8.86 5.23 10.83
CA GLY A 75 8.08 6.38 10.34
C GLY A 75 8.72 7.73 10.66
N ASN A 76 8.22 8.80 10.05
CA ASN A 76 8.51 10.15 10.52
C ASN A 76 7.51 10.55 11.64
N ASP A 77 7.94 11.41 12.57
CA ASP A 77 7.07 11.90 13.64
C ASP A 77 6.26 13.13 13.16
N PRO A 78 4.91 13.04 13.09
CA PRO A 78 4.09 14.18 12.72
C PRO A 78 3.65 15.04 13.90
N PHE A 79 3.87 14.62 15.16
CA PHE A 79 3.20 15.22 16.31
C PHE A 79 3.88 16.50 16.85
N ASN A 80 5.04 16.87 16.33
CA ASN A 80 5.74 18.11 16.71
C ASN A 80 5.39 19.30 15.80
N ARG A 81 4.10 19.51 15.48
CA ARG A 81 3.62 20.57 14.56
C ARG A 81 2.78 21.60 15.26
N THR A 82 2.84 22.85 14.76
CA THR A 82 2.07 23.97 15.32
C THR A 82 0.67 24.11 14.72
N VAL A 83 0.50 23.67 13.46
CA VAL A 83 -0.78 23.77 12.76
C VAL A 83 -1.71 22.61 13.14
N ILE A 84 -2.90 22.95 13.63
CA ILE A 84 -3.95 22.02 14.01
C ILE A 84 -5.21 22.32 13.18
N VAL A 85 -5.87 21.27 12.68
CA VAL A 85 -7.11 21.35 11.89
C VAL A 85 -8.14 20.41 12.52
N ASN A 86 -9.22 20.97 13.06
CA ASN A 86 -10.26 20.21 13.77
C ASN A 86 -9.68 19.30 14.86
N ASP A 87 -8.83 19.88 15.72
CA ASP A 87 -8.13 19.18 16.81
C ASP A 87 -7.23 18.01 16.37
N LEU A 88 -6.91 17.94 15.07
CA LEU A 88 -6.04 16.91 14.50
C LEU A 88 -4.83 17.54 13.81
N ILE A 89 -3.73 16.80 13.84
CA ILE A 89 -2.55 17.11 13.05
C ILE A 89 -2.87 16.82 11.57
N PRO A 90 -2.69 17.79 10.65
CA PRO A 90 -2.88 17.56 9.23
C PRO A 90 -1.77 16.68 8.66
N ILE A 91 -2.09 15.89 7.62
CA ILE A 91 -1.10 15.12 6.86
C ILE A 91 -0.43 16.06 5.86
N ILE A 92 0.91 16.04 5.83
CA ILE A 92 1.72 16.86 4.92
C ILE A 92 2.65 15.97 4.09
N ASP A 93 3.22 16.54 3.03
CA ASP A 93 4.07 15.80 2.10
C ASP A 93 5.17 15.01 2.82
N GLN A 94 5.39 13.79 2.35
CA GLN A 94 6.34 12.83 2.90
C GLN A 94 5.99 12.26 4.28
N ASP A 95 4.78 12.45 4.79
CA ASP A 95 4.32 11.74 5.98
C ASP A 95 4.13 10.25 5.73
N ASP A 96 4.73 9.44 6.60
CA ASP A 96 4.62 8.00 6.59
C ASP A 96 3.40 7.54 7.39
N LEU A 97 2.68 6.58 6.81
CA LEU A 97 1.53 5.95 7.42
C LEU A 97 1.86 4.50 7.77
N ILE A 98 1.06 3.91 8.67
CA ILE A 98 1.11 2.46 8.93
C ILE A 98 1.04 1.70 7.59
N THR A 99 1.68 0.52 7.48
CA THR A 99 1.68 -0.26 6.23
C THR A 99 0.26 -0.62 5.77
N HIS A 100 0.08 -0.90 4.48
CA HIS A 100 -1.19 -1.42 3.95
C HIS A 100 -1.09 -2.95 3.85
N PRO A 101 -1.80 -3.72 4.70
CA PRO A 101 -1.63 -5.17 4.72
C PRO A 101 -2.21 -5.86 3.47
N THR A 102 -1.39 -6.68 2.81
CA THR A 102 -1.83 -7.60 1.75
C THR A 102 -2.37 -8.89 2.36
N ARG A 103 -3.69 -8.94 2.58
CA ARG A 103 -4.36 -10.09 3.22
C ARG A 103 -4.85 -11.17 2.26
N THR A 104 -4.87 -10.88 0.97
CA THR A 104 -5.32 -11.82 -0.06
C THR A 104 -4.44 -13.08 -0.06
N ARG A 105 -5.03 -14.24 -0.35
CA ARG A 105 -4.31 -15.49 -0.59
C ARG A 105 -4.44 -15.85 -2.08
N PHE A 106 -3.34 -16.29 -2.66
CA PHE A 106 -3.30 -16.85 -4.01
C PHE A 106 -3.09 -18.36 -3.96
N THR A 107 -3.32 -19.01 -5.08
CA THR A 107 -3.06 -20.44 -5.23
C THR A 107 -1.81 -20.66 -6.05
N THR A 108 -0.89 -21.50 -5.56
CA THR A 108 0.29 -21.94 -6.32
C THR A 108 0.27 -23.45 -6.47
N ILE A 109 0.78 -23.94 -7.59
CA ILE A 109 0.75 -25.36 -7.94
C ILE A 109 2.17 -25.81 -8.29
N SER A 110 2.57 -26.97 -7.77
CA SER A 110 3.77 -27.69 -8.21
C SER A 110 3.37 -29.05 -8.76
N ILE A 111 4.08 -29.51 -9.80
CA ILE A 111 3.92 -30.84 -10.39
C ILE A 111 5.29 -31.51 -10.47
N GLY A 112 5.35 -32.82 -10.21
CA GLY A 112 6.53 -33.66 -10.33
C GLY A 112 6.14 -35.12 -10.54
N PHE A 113 7.12 -36.04 -10.53
CA PHE A 113 6.84 -37.47 -10.68
C PHE A 113 5.88 -37.97 -9.60
N LYS A 114 4.66 -38.37 -10.01
CA LYS A 114 3.57 -38.79 -9.11
C LYS A 114 3.24 -37.76 -8.01
N CYS A 115 3.50 -36.47 -8.25
CA CYS A 115 3.25 -35.39 -7.31
C CYS A 115 2.44 -34.27 -7.98
N LEU A 116 1.30 -33.91 -7.38
CA LEU A 116 0.55 -32.70 -7.65
C LEU A 116 0.26 -32.05 -6.31
N THR A 117 0.69 -30.80 -6.12
CA THR A 117 0.45 -30.08 -4.86
C THR A 117 -0.08 -28.70 -5.16
N VAL A 118 -1.20 -28.37 -4.54
CA VAL A 118 -1.82 -27.05 -4.55
C VAL A 118 -1.62 -26.42 -3.18
N ARG A 119 -1.09 -25.19 -3.12
CA ARG A 119 -0.87 -24.45 -1.87
C ARG A 119 -1.60 -23.12 -1.89
N SER A 120 -2.08 -22.73 -0.72
CA SER A 120 -2.52 -21.35 -0.46
C SER A 120 -1.30 -20.52 -0.06
N THR A 121 -0.84 -19.67 -0.96
CA THR A 121 0.30 -18.76 -0.77
C THR A 121 -0.20 -17.36 -0.43
N PRO A 122 0.35 -16.70 0.60
CA PRO A 122 -0.02 -15.31 0.87
C PRO A 122 0.41 -14.39 -0.27
N ALA A 123 -0.49 -13.50 -0.69
CA ALA A 123 -0.23 -12.61 -1.82
C ALA A 123 0.91 -11.63 -1.55
N TRP A 124 1.20 -11.25 -0.29
CA TRP A 124 2.40 -10.45 0.03
C TRP A 124 3.69 -11.12 -0.45
N HIS A 125 3.77 -12.45 -0.38
CA HIS A 125 4.96 -13.17 -0.86
C HIS A 125 5.07 -13.12 -2.38
N CYS A 126 3.94 -13.01 -3.08
CA CYS A 126 3.85 -12.82 -4.52
C CYS A 126 3.99 -11.35 -4.96
N THR A 127 4.15 -10.42 -4.02
CA THR A 127 4.28 -8.98 -4.29
C THR A 127 5.73 -8.54 -4.09
N THR A 128 6.23 -7.66 -4.96
CA THR A 128 7.55 -7.01 -4.78
C THR A 128 7.49 -6.03 -3.61
N GLY A 129 8.56 -5.98 -2.79
CA GLY A 129 8.65 -5.02 -1.69
C GLY A 129 10.05 -4.96 -1.08
N VAL A 130 10.11 -4.56 0.19
CA VAL A 130 11.37 -4.29 0.93
C VAL A 130 11.79 -5.41 1.89
N GLY A 131 11.05 -6.51 1.92
CA GLY A 131 11.37 -7.71 2.70
C GLY A 131 12.45 -8.57 2.04
N GLY A 132 12.69 -9.74 2.64
CA GLY A 132 13.67 -10.70 2.14
C GLY A 132 13.41 -11.11 0.69
N ASN A 133 14.50 -11.23 -0.08
CA ASN A 133 14.47 -11.58 -1.51
C ASN A 133 13.60 -10.64 -2.38
N GLY A 134 13.46 -9.36 -1.99
CA GLY A 134 12.75 -8.34 -2.78
C GLY A 134 11.23 -8.42 -2.71
N ARG A 135 10.68 -9.10 -1.69
CA ARG A 135 9.24 -9.34 -1.53
C ARG A 135 8.59 -8.35 -0.57
N GLU A 136 7.28 -8.19 -0.64
CA GLU A 136 6.52 -7.45 0.36
C GLU A 136 6.61 -8.18 1.71
N PRO A 137 6.88 -7.48 2.83
CA PRO A 137 6.86 -8.12 4.14
C PRO A 137 5.43 -8.48 4.55
N SER A 138 5.27 -9.41 5.48
CA SER A 138 3.95 -9.88 5.95
C SER A 138 3.08 -8.79 6.58
N VAL A 139 3.69 -7.70 7.04
CA VAL A 139 3.00 -6.51 7.57
C VAL A 139 2.38 -5.62 6.48
N GLY A 140 2.74 -5.83 5.21
CA GLY A 140 2.26 -5.06 4.07
C GLY A 140 3.27 -4.04 3.53
N HIS A 141 2.86 -3.31 2.49
CA HIS A 141 3.70 -2.34 1.79
C HIS A 141 3.58 -0.94 2.39
N ASN A 142 4.58 -0.10 2.11
CA ASN A 142 4.66 1.23 2.72
C ASN A 142 3.67 2.20 2.08
N ARG A 143 3.22 3.14 2.90
CA ARG A 143 2.35 4.25 2.51
C ARG A 143 3.01 5.55 2.93
N ARG A 144 3.10 6.49 2.01
CA ARG A 144 3.61 7.83 2.24
C ARG A 144 2.79 8.83 1.47
N LEU A 145 2.41 9.94 2.08
CA LEU A 145 1.70 10.99 1.37
C LEU A 145 2.62 11.65 0.34
N PHE A 146 2.18 11.70 -0.91
CA PHE A 146 2.79 12.52 -1.96
C PHE A 146 1.82 13.66 -2.30
N ALA A 147 2.01 14.81 -1.66
CA ALA A 147 1.07 15.91 -1.79
C ALA A 147 1.07 16.51 -3.20
N THR A 148 -0.12 16.78 -3.76
CA THR A 148 -0.26 17.40 -5.09
C THR A 148 -0.50 18.91 -5.05
N CYS A 149 -0.73 19.47 -3.85
CA CYS A 149 -0.86 20.91 -3.64
C CYS A 149 0.43 21.65 -4.04
N LYS A 150 0.31 22.83 -4.62
CA LYS A 150 1.40 23.70 -5.08
C LYS A 150 1.50 24.99 -4.29
N THR A 151 0.41 25.43 -3.65
CA THR A 151 0.29 26.79 -3.10
C THR A 151 0.25 26.85 -1.59
N VAL A 152 -0.17 25.79 -0.90
CA VAL A 152 -0.30 25.77 0.57
C VAL A 152 0.77 24.89 1.18
N PHE A 153 1.51 25.48 2.11
CA PHE A 153 2.59 24.83 2.83
C PHE A 153 2.32 24.88 4.33
N ILE A 154 2.58 23.78 5.02
CA ILE A 154 2.52 23.63 6.47
C ILE A 154 3.91 23.19 6.90
N GLU A 155 4.55 23.96 7.79
CA GLU A 155 5.92 23.69 8.26
C GLU A 155 6.92 23.50 7.09
N GLY A 156 6.79 24.34 6.06
CA GLY A 156 7.66 24.30 4.86
C GLY A 156 7.40 23.15 3.89
N LYS A 157 6.42 22.27 4.14
CA LYS A 157 6.05 21.16 3.25
C LYS A 157 4.66 21.36 2.66
N ARG A 158 4.44 20.83 1.46
CA ARG A 158 3.14 20.91 0.79
C ARG A 158 2.05 20.25 1.65
N ALA A 159 0.93 20.94 1.81
CA ALA A 159 -0.19 20.42 2.58
C ALA A 159 -0.89 19.28 1.81
N GLY A 160 -1.23 18.21 2.53
CA GLY A 160 -1.98 17.10 1.97
C GLY A 160 -3.46 17.41 1.76
N ARG A 161 -4.04 16.80 0.74
CA ARG A 161 -5.44 17.02 0.34
C ARG A 161 -6.16 15.70 0.06
N PHE A 162 -7.48 15.74 0.09
CA PHE A 162 -8.32 14.64 -0.36
C PHE A 162 -7.90 14.19 -1.78
N ALA A 163 -7.85 12.87 -1.99
CA ALA A 163 -7.36 12.23 -3.20
C ALA A 163 -5.85 12.38 -3.50
N ASP A 164 -5.05 12.97 -2.62
CA ASP A 164 -3.59 12.86 -2.74
C ASP A 164 -3.16 11.39 -2.58
N PRO A 165 -2.17 10.92 -3.37
CA PRO A 165 -1.76 9.53 -3.36
C PRO A 165 -0.89 9.15 -2.16
N PHE A 166 -1.04 7.90 -1.70
CA PHE A 166 -0.19 7.27 -0.68
C PHE A 166 1.00 6.50 -1.23
N GLY A 167 1.27 6.66 -2.51
CA GLY A 167 2.39 6.06 -3.22
C GLY A 167 2.71 6.85 -4.48
N ASN A 168 3.86 6.55 -5.09
CA ASN A 168 4.33 7.16 -6.32
C ASN A 168 4.60 6.10 -7.40
N ASN A 169 4.02 4.90 -7.27
CA ASN A 169 4.24 3.76 -8.17
C ASN A 169 5.71 3.32 -8.25
N THR A 170 6.51 3.50 -7.19
CA THR A 170 7.89 2.99 -7.09
C THR A 170 8.08 2.23 -5.78
N VAL A 171 8.95 1.22 -5.72
CA VAL A 171 9.29 0.57 -4.44
C VAL A 171 10.21 1.52 -3.68
N PRO A 172 9.94 1.85 -2.41
CA PRO A 172 9.03 1.12 -1.51
C PRO A 172 7.61 1.69 -1.36
N PHE A 173 7.25 2.74 -2.09
CA PHE A 173 5.97 3.46 -1.98
C PHE A 173 5.07 3.24 -3.22
N ASP A 174 4.69 1.99 -3.49
CA ASP A 174 3.85 1.62 -4.63
C ASP A 174 2.38 1.40 -4.27
N CYS A 175 1.95 1.86 -3.09
CA CYS A 175 0.54 1.88 -2.69
C CYS A 175 -0.30 2.70 -3.68
N LEU A 176 -1.44 2.16 -4.08
CA LEU A 176 -2.39 2.83 -4.98
C LEU A 176 -3.57 3.48 -4.25
N SER A 177 -3.58 3.41 -2.91
CA SER A 177 -4.56 4.13 -2.12
C SER A 177 -4.37 5.64 -2.24
N VAL A 178 -5.46 6.38 -2.07
CA VAL A 178 -5.44 7.84 -1.92
C VAL A 178 -6.02 8.25 -0.57
N VAL A 179 -5.78 9.50 -0.19
CA VAL A 179 -6.41 10.14 0.97
C VAL A 179 -7.91 10.11 0.81
N SER A 180 -8.61 9.61 1.84
CA SER A 180 -10.08 9.72 1.93
C SER A 180 -10.58 10.24 3.27
N GLY A 181 -9.83 10.07 4.36
CA GLY A 181 -10.10 10.81 5.60
C GLY A 181 -9.58 12.24 5.49
N SER A 182 -10.49 13.20 5.49
CA SER A 182 -10.17 14.62 5.30
C SER A 182 -11.08 15.50 6.14
N SER A 183 -10.72 16.78 6.23
CA SER A 183 -11.49 17.79 6.96
C SER A 183 -12.88 18.01 6.34
N PRO A 184 -13.96 18.12 7.15
CA PRO A 184 -15.29 18.48 6.65
C PRO A 184 -15.43 19.96 6.26
N ASN A 185 -14.53 20.84 6.72
CA ASN A 185 -14.73 22.30 6.65
C ASN A 185 -13.46 23.11 6.31
N VAL A 186 -12.28 22.50 6.24
CA VAL A 186 -11.04 23.16 5.82
C VAL A 186 -10.60 22.64 4.46
N PHE A 187 -10.58 23.53 3.47
CA PHE A 187 -10.26 23.22 2.09
C PHE A 187 -8.99 23.94 1.64
N ILE A 188 -8.16 23.22 0.89
CA ILE A 188 -6.84 23.64 0.44
C ILE A 188 -6.88 23.84 -1.08
N GLY A 189 -6.34 24.96 -1.53
CA GLY A 189 -6.19 25.28 -2.95
C GLY A 189 -5.27 24.32 -3.71
N SER A 190 -5.20 24.52 -5.03
CA SER A 190 -4.30 23.80 -5.93
C SER A 190 -2.87 24.24 -5.81
#